data_AF-A0A7X9HVW0-F1
#
_entry.id   AF-A0A7X9HVW0-F1
#
_cell.length_a   1.000
_cell.length_b   1.000
_cell.length_c   1.000
_cell.angle_alpha   90.00
_cell.angle_beta   90.00
_cell.angle_gamma   90.00
#
_symmetry.space_group_name_H-M   'P 1'
#
loop_
_entity.id
_entity.type
_entity.pdbx_description
1 polymer ?
#
loop_
_entity_poly.entity_id
_entity_poly.type
_entity_poly.pdbx_seq_one_letter_code
_entity_poly.pdbx_strand_id
1 'polypeptide(L)'
;MSVCTFIAANCLMDEVRPSKEYPLEINIDEGTIYDGDADDNFSLYKFRDVFDYTDKKYGVCLEWAYYTEGRAKLILEYTSDVLSRTDTVEVWRVWLDYGYYEYDERPIIKKKTLHIDEISPEDIRKIDNAVIWENPNSIRPIFYCLEIIK
;
A
#
# COMPACT_ATOMS: atom_id res chain seq x y z
N MET A 1 -2.55 -9.75 -13.41
CA MET A 1 -3.04 -9.52 -12.04
C MET A 1 -1.83 -9.47 -11.13
N SER A 2 -1.77 -8.49 -10.24
CA SER A 2 -0.61 -8.23 -9.39
C SER A 2 -1.07 -7.79 -8.01
N VAL A 3 -0.17 -7.90 -7.04
CA VAL A 3 -0.37 -7.27 -5.74
C VAL A 3 -0.23 -5.76 -5.90
N CYS A 4 -1.11 -5.00 -5.26
CA CYS A 4 -1.06 -3.55 -5.20
C CYS A 4 -1.11 -3.11 -3.75
N THR A 5 -0.25 -2.16 -3.40
CA THR A 5 -0.37 -1.39 -2.17
C THR A 5 -0.86 0.00 -2.54
N PHE A 6 -1.92 0.49 -1.91
CA PHE A 6 -2.41 1.85 -2.15
C PHE A 6 -2.85 2.53 -0.86
N ILE A 7 -2.86 3.85 -0.87
CA ILE A 7 -3.34 4.70 0.23
C ILE A 7 -4.63 5.37 -0.22
N ALA A 8 -5.65 5.40 0.61
CA ALA A 8 -6.95 5.96 0.29
C ALA A 8 -7.49 6.92 1.38
N ALA A 9 -8.18 7.96 0.94
CA ALA A 9 -8.72 9.01 1.81
C ALA A 9 -9.93 9.74 1.18
N ASN A 10 -10.61 10.55 1.98
CA ASN A 10 -11.73 11.40 1.54
C ASN A 10 -11.32 12.83 1.15
N CYS A 11 -10.02 13.07 0.98
CA CYS A 11 -9.48 14.32 0.44
C CYS A 11 -8.59 14.04 -0.79
N LEU A 12 -8.32 15.08 -1.59
CA LEU A 12 -7.35 14.97 -2.67
C LEU A 12 -5.97 14.60 -2.13
N MET A 13 -5.27 13.77 -2.90
CA MET A 13 -3.98 13.19 -2.56
C MET A 13 -2.99 13.49 -3.68
N ASP A 14 -1.82 14.00 -3.31
CA ASP A 14 -0.79 14.38 -4.26
C ASP A 14 -0.01 13.17 -4.76
N GLU A 15 0.38 13.21 -6.03
CA GLU A 15 1.30 12.25 -6.61
C GLU A 15 2.72 12.57 -6.16
N VAL A 16 3.51 11.53 -5.90
CA VAL A 16 4.91 11.65 -5.47
C VAL A 16 5.78 10.97 -6.52
N ARG A 17 6.90 11.60 -6.85
CA ARG A 17 7.92 11.05 -7.75
C ARG A 17 9.29 11.15 -7.08
N PRO A 18 10.21 10.22 -7.36
CA PRO A 18 11.59 10.34 -6.93
C PRO A 18 12.21 11.65 -7.41
N SER A 19 13.10 12.24 -6.61
CA SER A 19 13.74 13.53 -6.95
C SER A 19 14.69 13.44 -8.15
N LYS A 20 15.16 12.23 -8.46
CA LYS A 20 16.07 11.90 -9.55
C LYS A 20 15.89 10.44 -9.96
N GLU A 21 16.53 10.04 -11.04
CA GLU A 21 16.64 8.63 -11.40
C GLU A 21 17.64 7.92 -10.48
N TYR A 22 17.26 6.72 -10.04
CA TYR A 22 18.05 5.85 -9.19
C TYR A 22 18.47 4.60 -9.97
N PRO A 23 19.62 3.97 -9.62
CA PRO A 23 20.01 2.71 -10.24
C PRO A 23 18.96 1.63 -9.97
N LEU A 24 18.91 0.61 -10.83
CA LEU A 24 18.13 -0.60 -10.58
C LEU A 24 18.95 -1.80 -11.02
N GLU A 25 19.41 -2.57 -10.04
CA GLU A 25 20.18 -3.78 -10.22
C GLU A 25 19.33 -4.97 -9.77
N ILE A 26 19.12 -5.92 -10.69
CA ILE A 26 18.33 -7.13 -10.43
C ILE A 26 19.26 -8.33 -10.62
N ASN A 27 19.54 -9.04 -9.53
CA ASN A 27 20.27 -10.30 -9.58
C ASN A 27 19.29 -11.46 -9.45
N ILE A 28 19.02 -12.13 -10.56
CA ILE A 28 18.06 -13.24 -10.63
C ILE A 28 18.58 -14.47 -9.89
N ASP A 29 19.90 -14.72 -9.94
CA ASP A 29 20.50 -15.91 -9.32
C ASP A 29 20.46 -15.83 -7.79
N GLU A 30 20.64 -14.62 -7.25
CA GLU A 30 20.56 -14.37 -5.80
C GLU A 30 19.14 -13.99 -5.33
N GLY A 31 18.23 -13.69 -6.26
CA GLY A 31 16.89 -13.22 -5.95
C GLY A 31 16.89 -11.84 -5.27
N THR A 32 17.88 -11.00 -5.58
CA THR A 32 18.05 -9.67 -4.95
C THR A 32 17.74 -8.55 -5.92
N ILE A 33 17.24 -7.44 -5.36
CA ILE A 33 17.02 -6.18 -6.05
C ILE A 33 17.75 -5.11 -5.24
N TYR A 34 18.47 -4.24 -5.91
CA TYR A 34 19.11 -3.07 -5.30
C TYR A 34 18.81 -1.84 -6.14
N ASP A 35 18.29 -0.80 -5.50
CA ASP A 35 17.87 0.43 -6.19
C ASP A 35 18.58 1.69 -5.65
N GLY A 36 19.70 1.50 -4.94
CA GLY A 36 20.42 2.59 -4.28
C GLY A 36 19.94 2.93 -2.87
N ASP A 37 18.88 2.27 -2.36
CA ASP A 37 18.33 2.42 -0.99
C ASP A 37 17.93 3.86 -0.62
N ALA A 38 17.76 4.75 -1.59
CA ALA A 38 17.33 6.11 -1.32
C ALA A 38 15.88 6.11 -0.82
N ASP A 39 15.66 6.85 0.28
CA ASP A 39 14.37 6.90 0.97
C ASP A 39 13.26 7.48 0.09
N ASP A 40 13.57 8.43 -0.80
CA ASP A 40 12.63 9.03 -1.75
C ASP A 40 12.48 8.26 -3.06
N ASN A 41 13.16 7.11 -3.22
CA ASN A 41 13.00 6.25 -4.39
C ASN A 41 11.72 5.41 -4.30
N PHE A 42 10.58 6.10 -4.36
CA PHE A 42 9.25 5.52 -4.51
C PHE A 42 8.37 6.49 -5.29
N SER A 43 7.26 5.98 -5.81
CA SER A 43 6.26 6.79 -6.47
C SER A 43 4.87 6.57 -5.87
N LEU A 44 4.07 7.62 -5.86
CA LEU A 44 2.63 7.57 -5.58
C LEU A 44 1.89 8.06 -6.81
N TYR A 45 1.11 7.20 -7.45
CA TYR A 45 0.33 7.54 -8.65
C TYR A 45 -1.16 7.46 -8.37
N LYS A 46 -1.97 8.32 -9.01
CA LYS A 46 -3.43 8.27 -8.83
C LYS A 46 -4.00 6.88 -9.11
N PHE A 47 -4.68 6.32 -8.11
CA PHE A 47 -5.35 5.03 -8.20
C PHE A 47 -6.84 5.26 -8.44
N ARG A 48 -7.31 4.94 -9.65
CA ARG A 48 -8.67 5.24 -10.09
C ARG A 48 -9.70 4.23 -9.57
N ASP A 49 -9.27 3.01 -9.35
CA ASP A 49 -10.14 1.88 -9.00
C ASP A 49 -10.32 1.74 -7.48
N VAL A 50 -10.04 2.81 -6.72
CA VAL A 50 -10.14 2.84 -5.24
C VAL A 50 -11.53 2.41 -4.74
N PHE A 51 -12.58 2.73 -5.50
CA PHE A 51 -13.98 2.43 -5.17
C PHE A 51 -14.31 0.94 -5.19
N ASP A 52 -13.48 0.11 -5.81
CA ASP A 52 -13.67 -1.35 -5.81
C ASP A 52 -13.24 -1.98 -4.48
N TYR A 53 -12.48 -1.24 -3.65
CA TYR A 53 -11.84 -1.76 -2.44
C TYR A 53 -12.31 -1.08 -1.16
N THR A 54 -12.71 0.18 -1.22
CA THR A 54 -13.09 0.98 -0.06
C THR A 54 -14.13 2.05 -0.41
N ASP A 55 -14.76 2.63 0.61
CA ASP A 55 -15.70 3.74 0.48
C ASP A 55 -15.01 5.11 0.31
N LYS A 56 -13.67 5.15 0.39
CA LYS A 56 -12.89 6.37 0.18
C LYS A 56 -12.97 6.86 -1.26
N LYS A 57 -12.99 8.17 -1.42
CA LYS A 57 -13.15 8.83 -2.73
C LYS A 57 -11.86 8.88 -3.57
N TYR A 58 -10.71 8.97 -2.93
CA TYR A 58 -9.42 9.14 -3.61
C TYR A 58 -8.43 8.11 -3.14
N GLY A 59 -7.54 7.69 -4.04
CA GLY A 59 -6.41 6.85 -3.68
C GLY A 59 -5.17 7.09 -4.54
N VAL A 60 -4.03 6.68 -4.01
CA VAL A 60 -2.74 6.64 -4.72
C VAL A 60 -2.09 5.27 -4.55
N CYS A 61 -1.60 4.69 -5.64
CA CYS A 61 -0.88 3.43 -5.66
C CYS A 61 0.59 3.69 -5.31
N LEU A 62 1.13 2.89 -4.41
CA LEU A 62 2.54 2.90 -4.01
C LEU A 62 3.35 1.98 -4.92
N GLU A 63 4.39 2.55 -5.52
CA GLU A 63 5.40 1.81 -6.28
C GLU A 63 6.78 2.04 -5.67
N TRP A 64 7.41 0.95 -5.23
CA TRP A 64 8.80 0.88 -4.77
C TRP A 64 9.37 -0.50 -5.10
N ALA A 65 10.69 -0.66 -5.09
CA ALA A 65 11.31 -1.98 -5.32
C ALA A 65 11.12 -2.92 -4.12
N TYR A 66 11.35 -2.39 -2.91
CA TYR A 66 11.22 -3.10 -1.65
C TYR A 66 11.11 -2.11 -0.49
N TYR A 67 10.53 -2.58 0.62
CA TYR A 67 10.50 -1.85 1.87
C TYR A 67 11.91 -1.48 2.37
N THR A 68 12.07 -0.22 2.77
CA THR A 68 13.10 0.23 3.70
C THR A 68 12.45 1.05 4.82
N GLU A 69 13.11 1.14 5.97
CA GLU A 69 12.57 1.93 7.09
C GLU A 69 12.43 3.41 6.73
N GLY A 70 13.36 3.97 5.96
CA GLY A 70 13.31 5.38 5.56
C GLY A 70 12.22 5.68 4.54
N ARG A 71 11.99 4.81 3.54
CA ARG A 71 10.80 4.88 2.67
C ARG A 71 9.51 4.86 3.48
N ALA A 72 9.41 3.93 4.43
CA ALA A 72 8.24 3.80 5.28
C ALA A 72 8.00 5.05 6.14
N LYS A 73 9.06 5.70 6.65
CA LYS A 73 8.93 7.00 7.34
C LYS A 73 8.34 8.06 6.43
N LEU A 74 8.80 8.18 5.18
CA LEU A 74 8.24 9.14 4.23
C LEU A 74 6.77 8.84 3.87
N ILE A 75 6.37 7.56 3.82
CA ILE A 75 4.96 7.17 3.68
C ILE A 75 4.13 7.58 4.90
N LEU A 76 4.68 7.47 6.11
CA LEU A 76 3.99 7.93 7.32
C LEU A 76 3.89 9.45 7.39
N GLU A 77 4.93 10.18 6.96
CA GLU A 77 4.88 11.63 6.82
C GLU A 77 3.80 12.06 5.82
N TYR A 78 3.76 11.42 4.65
CA TYR A 78 2.70 11.63 3.67
C TYR A 78 1.31 11.33 4.25
N THR A 79 1.17 10.23 4.98
CA THR A 79 -0.10 9.86 5.63
C THR A 79 -0.52 10.88 6.67
N SER A 80 0.42 11.42 7.45
CA SER A 80 0.18 12.49 8.43
C SER A 80 -0.29 13.79 7.75
N ASP A 81 0.35 14.19 6.64
CA ASP A 81 -0.09 15.34 5.84
C ASP A 81 -1.51 15.15 5.31
N VAL A 82 -1.82 13.98 4.75
CA VAL A 82 -3.17 13.66 4.27
C VAL A 82 -4.15 13.70 5.43
N LEU A 83 -3.82 13.06 6.56
CA LEU A 83 -4.63 13.10 7.77
C LEU A 83 -4.90 14.52 8.19
N SER A 84 -4.00 15.50 8.08
CA SER A 84 -4.31 16.89 8.42
C SER A 84 -5.61 17.43 7.76
N ARG A 85 -5.99 16.89 6.59
CA ARG A 85 -7.17 17.27 5.78
C ARG A 85 -8.35 16.28 5.84
N THR A 86 -8.24 15.14 6.51
CA THR A 86 -9.30 14.10 6.63
C THR A 86 -9.32 13.52 8.05
N ASP A 87 -10.31 12.71 8.40
CA ASP A 87 -10.34 12.04 9.72
C ASP A 87 -9.69 10.65 9.71
N THR A 88 -9.63 10.05 8.52
CA THR A 88 -9.17 8.67 8.31
C THR A 88 -8.35 8.57 7.03
N VAL A 89 -7.29 7.77 7.09
CA VAL A 89 -6.52 7.28 5.93
C VAL A 89 -6.46 5.77 6.01
N GLU A 90 -6.57 5.08 4.88
CA GLU A 90 -6.43 3.62 4.81
C GLU A 90 -5.25 3.24 3.91
N VAL A 91 -4.37 2.39 4.41
CA VAL A 91 -3.31 1.75 3.62
C VAL A 91 -3.74 0.32 3.34
N TRP A 92 -3.94 0.02 2.06
CA TRP A 92 -4.44 -1.26 1.58
C TRP A 92 -3.34 -2.05 0.90
N ARG A 93 -3.37 -3.37 1.06
CA ARG A 93 -2.65 -4.31 0.20
C ARG A 93 -3.62 -5.36 -0.33
N VAL A 94 -3.76 -5.39 -1.65
CA VAL A 94 -4.82 -6.11 -2.36
C VAL A 94 -4.27 -6.85 -3.58
N TRP A 95 -5.09 -7.77 -4.10
CA TRP A 95 -4.92 -8.30 -5.44
C TRP A 95 -5.70 -7.42 -6.42
N LEU A 96 -5.02 -6.91 -7.45
CA LEU A 96 -5.70 -6.27 -8.56
C LEU A 96 -6.33 -7.33 -9.45
N ASP A 97 -7.64 -7.47 -9.32
CA ASP A 97 -8.47 -8.31 -10.16
C ASP A 97 -9.43 -7.43 -10.96
N TYR A 98 -9.54 -7.71 -12.26
CA TYR A 98 -10.51 -7.07 -13.15
C TYR A 98 -11.78 -7.92 -13.32
N GLY A 99 -11.89 -9.03 -12.58
CA GLY A 99 -13.03 -9.94 -12.58
C GLY A 99 -14.11 -9.57 -11.57
N TYR A 100 -15.36 -9.81 -11.94
CA TYR A 100 -16.48 -9.77 -10.99
C TYR A 100 -16.33 -10.96 -10.03
N TYR A 101 -16.08 -10.70 -8.74
CA TYR A 101 -16.22 -11.73 -7.72
C TYR A 101 -17.67 -12.24 -7.73
N GLU A 102 -17.89 -13.51 -8.07
CA GLU A 102 -19.13 -14.19 -7.65
C GLU A 102 -19.20 -14.14 -6.11
N TYR A 103 -20.40 -14.16 -5.53
CA TYR A 103 -20.59 -13.85 -4.10
C TYR A 103 -19.69 -14.67 -3.15
N ASP A 104 -19.33 -15.90 -3.54
CA ASP A 104 -18.47 -16.81 -2.77
C ASP A 104 -16.95 -16.63 -3.00
N GLU A 105 -16.54 -15.78 -3.95
CA GLU A 105 -15.13 -15.55 -4.32
C GLU A 105 -14.55 -14.25 -3.75
N ARG A 106 -15.37 -13.42 -3.09
CA ARG A 106 -14.95 -12.11 -2.56
C ARG A 106 -13.74 -12.22 -1.64
N PRO A 107 -12.83 -11.24 -1.62
CA PRO A 107 -11.66 -11.25 -0.74
C PRO A 107 -12.06 -11.37 0.74
N ILE A 108 -11.20 -12.01 1.54
CA ILE A 108 -11.26 -11.96 3.00
C ILE A 108 -10.57 -10.66 3.43
N ILE A 109 -11.28 -9.76 4.10
CA ILE A 109 -10.71 -8.49 4.56
C ILE A 109 -10.19 -8.64 5.99
N LYS A 110 -8.88 -8.42 6.18
CA LYS A 110 -8.24 -8.26 7.49
C LYS A 110 -7.96 -6.78 7.72
N LYS A 111 -8.77 -6.14 8.58
CA LYS A 111 -8.64 -4.72 8.92
C LYS A 111 -8.04 -4.55 10.32
N LYS A 112 -7.09 -3.62 10.46
CA LYS A 112 -6.53 -3.14 11.72
C LYS A 112 -6.66 -1.63 11.75
N THR A 113 -7.13 -1.07 12.87
CA THR A 113 -7.23 0.38 13.07
C THR A 113 -6.20 0.80 14.12
N LEU A 114 -5.47 1.89 13.87
CA LEU A 114 -4.50 2.50 14.76
C LEU A 114 -4.67 4.02 14.81
N HIS A 115 -4.35 4.63 15.95
CA HIS A 115 -4.19 6.08 16.04
C HIS A 115 -2.87 6.52 15.40
N ILE A 116 -2.81 7.74 14.84
CA ILE A 116 -1.61 8.30 14.20
C ILE A 116 -0.39 8.35 15.13
N ASP A 117 -0.61 8.47 16.44
CA ASP A 117 0.48 8.46 17.45
C ASP A 117 1.01 7.05 17.76
N GLU A 118 0.30 6.01 17.33
CA GLU A 118 0.66 4.61 17.59
C GLU A 118 1.34 3.94 16.38
N ILE A 119 1.25 4.57 15.19
CA ILE A 119 1.77 3.99 13.97
C ILE A 119 3.29 4.07 13.91
N SER A 120 3.89 3.02 13.36
CA SER A 120 5.32 2.92 13.17
C SER A 120 5.67 2.40 11.77
N PRO A 121 6.92 2.56 11.30
CA PRO A 121 7.39 1.94 10.06
C PRO A 121 7.14 0.43 10.01
N GLU A 122 7.10 -0.23 11.18
CA GLU A 122 6.80 -1.65 11.31
C GLU A 122 5.39 -2.01 10.83
N ASP A 123 4.41 -1.14 11.00
CA ASP A 123 3.05 -1.39 10.52
C ASP A 123 2.98 -1.32 8.99
N ILE A 124 3.75 -0.42 8.37
CA ILE A 124 3.94 -0.38 6.91
C ILE A 124 4.66 -1.64 6.42
N ARG A 125 5.70 -2.09 7.13
CA ARG A 125 6.41 -3.34 6.83
C ARG A 125 5.48 -4.55 6.87
N LYS A 126 4.59 -4.62 7.87
CA LYS A 126 3.60 -5.70 8.00
C LYS A 126 2.61 -5.69 6.85
N ILE A 127 2.18 -4.51 6.40
CA ILE A 127 1.33 -4.39 5.22
C ILE A 127 2.11 -4.85 3.99
N ASP A 128 3.32 -4.34 3.73
CA ASP A 128 4.10 -4.71 2.54
C ASP A 128 4.44 -6.21 2.48
N ASN A 129 4.72 -6.84 3.63
CA ASN A 129 4.98 -8.27 3.70
C ASN A 129 3.70 -9.14 3.73
N ALA A 130 2.50 -8.55 3.74
CA ALA A 130 1.28 -9.31 3.90
C ALA A 130 1.03 -10.21 2.68
N VAL A 131 0.84 -11.51 2.96
CA VAL A 131 0.62 -12.54 1.96
C VAL A 131 -0.85 -12.56 1.57
N ILE A 132 -1.12 -12.28 0.29
CA ILE A 132 -2.48 -12.26 -0.29
C ILE A 132 -3.05 -13.67 -0.44
N TRP A 133 -2.20 -14.65 -0.79
CA TRP A 133 -2.59 -16.03 -1.09
C TRP A 133 -1.95 -16.99 -0.08
N GLU A 134 -2.57 -17.13 1.09
CA GLU A 134 -2.00 -17.88 2.22
C GLU A 134 -2.66 -19.26 2.42
N ASN A 135 -3.91 -19.45 1.98
CA ASN A 135 -4.70 -20.62 2.37
C ASN A 135 -4.90 -21.60 1.20
N PRO A 136 -4.29 -22.81 1.24
CA PRO A 136 -4.46 -23.82 0.20
C PRO A 136 -5.90 -24.38 0.11
N ASN A 137 -6.72 -24.17 1.14
CA ASN A 137 -8.12 -24.60 1.19
C ASN A 137 -9.11 -23.47 0.84
N SER A 138 -8.63 -22.31 0.40
CA SER A 138 -9.47 -21.17 0.02
C SER A 138 -8.98 -20.58 -1.29
N ILE A 139 -9.88 -20.49 -2.27
CA ILE A 139 -9.65 -19.79 -3.53
C ILE A 139 -9.77 -18.26 -3.39
N ARG A 140 -10.05 -17.76 -2.18
CA ARG A 140 -10.28 -16.35 -1.90
C ARG A 140 -8.96 -15.66 -1.52
N PRO A 141 -8.63 -14.51 -2.14
CA PRO A 141 -7.49 -13.71 -1.70
C PRO A 141 -7.78 -13.05 -0.34
N ILE A 142 -6.73 -12.72 0.40
CA ILE A 142 -6.82 -11.95 1.64
C ILE A 142 -6.38 -10.52 1.36
N PHE A 143 -7.25 -9.56 1.61
CA PHE A 143 -6.94 -8.14 1.52
C PHE A 143 -6.66 -7.59 2.90
N TYR A 144 -5.61 -6.78 3.01
CA TYR A 144 -5.19 -6.18 4.27
C TYR A 144 -5.45 -4.69 4.24
N CYS A 145 -6.04 -4.16 5.30
CA CYS A 145 -6.32 -2.75 5.48
C CYS A 145 -5.74 -2.29 6.83
N LEU A 146 -4.84 -1.32 6.79
CA LEU A 146 -4.44 -0.54 7.95
C LEU A 146 -5.18 0.79 7.89
N GLU A 147 -6.18 0.96 8.73
CA GLU A 147 -6.88 2.22 8.93
C GLU A 147 -6.17 3.04 10.01
N ILE A 148 -5.93 4.31 9.69
CA ILE A 148 -5.19 5.24 10.52
C ILE A 148 -6.12 6.40 10.82
N ILE A 149 -6.33 6.67 12.10
CA ILE A 149 -7.22 7.70 12.61
C ILE A 149 -6.44 8.79 13.36
N LYS A 150 -7.01 9.99 13.37
CA LYS A 150 -6.56 11.12 14.17
C LYS A 150 -6.95 11.03 15.64
#